data_AF-A0A2G9TYG7-F1
#
_entry.id   AF-A0A2G9TYG7-F1
#
_cell.length_a   1.000
_cell.length_b   1.000
_cell.length_c   1.000
_cell.angle_alpha   90.00
_cell.angle_beta   90.00
_cell.angle_gamma   90.00
#
_symmetry.space_group_name_H-M   'P 1'
#
loop_
_entity.id
_entity.type
_entity.pdbx_description
1 polymer ?
#
loop_
_entity_poly.entity_id
_entity_poly.type
_entity_poly.pdbx_seq_one_letter_code
_entity_poly.pdbx_strand_id
1 'polypeptide(L)'
;MFVNTKADLGACPRVHDDNLRLEYPKSDKFEKLGFEREFLKFLSRLDEDNQRRIRKNLEKLKASEENGQAGEEGLVAKCQELVDKAEQLEKQRTAIVEVCEVCGSMLIKNDAQCRVEEHLSGKMHMGFSKIKVTIEELRERIRKRDEENEKERQKAREEREKRL
;
A
#
# COMPACT_ATOMS: atom_id res chain seq x y z
N MET A 1 1.94 10.40 8.90
CA MET A 1 2.06 10.00 7.47
C MET A 1 0.73 10.09 6.73
N PHE A 2 -0.39 9.59 7.29
CA PHE A 2 -1.70 9.54 6.64
C PHE A 2 -2.77 10.47 7.24
N VAL A 3 -2.35 11.57 7.89
CA VAL A 3 -3.27 12.47 8.59
C VAL A 3 -4.29 13.07 7.61
N ASN A 4 -5.56 13.07 8.00
CA ASN A 4 -6.71 13.53 7.21
C ASN A 4 -6.95 12.68 5.94
N THR A 5 -6.72 11.37 6.01
CA THR A 5 -7.02 10.45 4.90
C THR A 5 -7.86 9.26 5.38
N LYS A 6 -8.38 8.45 4.45
CA LYS A 6 -9.12 7.22 4.78
C LYS A 6 -8.26 6.13 5.45
N ALA A 7 -6.95 6.32 5.55
CA ALA A 7 -6.02 5.44 6.27
C ALA A 7 -5.32 6.18 7.42
N ASP A 8 -5.94 7.22 7.96
CA ASP A 8 -5.42 7.92 9.14
C ASP A 8 -5.31 6.95 10.33
N LEU A 9 -4.15 6.98 10.99
CA LEU A 9 -3.81 6.13 12.12
C LEU A 9 -4.05 6.83 13.46
N GLY A 10 -4.43 8.12 13.43
CA GLY A 10 -4.56 8.95 14.62
C GLY A 10 -3.23 9.30 15.26
N ALA A 11 -3.30 9.79 16.50
CA ALA A 11 -2.11 10.12 17.28
C ALA A 11 -1.33 8.85 17.65
N CYS A 12 -0.01 8.86 17.43
CA CYS A 12 0.82 7.74 17.83
C CYS A 12 0.98 7.72 19.37
N PRO A 13 0.83 6.56 20.03
CA PRO A 13 1.03 6.45 21.48
C PRO A 13 2.50 6.39 21.89
N ARG A 14 3.45 6.34 20.95
CA ARG A 14 4.90 6.23 21.22
C ARG A 14 5.58 7.59 21.14
N VAL A 15 6.73 7.69 21.80
CA VAL A 15 7.59 8.88 21.76
C VAL A 15 8.21 9.01 20.36
N HIS A 16 8.06 10.20 19.78
CA HIS A 16 8.68 10.58 18.51
C HIS A 16 9.61 11.77 18.75
N ASP A 17 10.88 11.48 19.04
CA ASP A 17 11.94 12.47 19.22
C ASP A 17 12.93 12.41 18.05
N ASP A 18 13.16 13.54 17.40
CA ASP A 18 14.03 13.62 16.23
C ASP A 18 15.52 13.41 16.57
N ASN A 19 15.96 13.77 17.78
CA ASN A 19 17.34 13.50 18.21
C ASN A 19 17.56 11.99 18.33
N LEU A 20 16.63 11.27 18.95
CA LEU A 20 16.71 9.80 19.06
C LEU A 20 16.75 9.14 17.66
N ARG A 21 15.99 9.67 16.71
CA ARG A 21 15.99 9.19 15.32
C ARG A 21 17.35 9.38 14.62
N LEU A 22 18.06 10.46 14.93
CA LEU A 22 19.37 10.78 14.34
C LEU A 22 20.54 10.08 15.03
N GLU A 23 20.44 9.85 16.34
CA GLU A 23 21.50 9.23 17.15
C GLU A 23 21.47 7.71 17.09
N TYR A 24 20.29 7.08 17.03
CA TYR A 24 20.16 5.63 17.02
C TYR A 24 21.00 4.93 15.93
N PRO A 25 21.02 5.40 14.66
CA PRO A 25 21.88 4.81 13.61
C PRO A 25 23.39 4.89 13.89
N LYS A 26 23.82 5.82 14.75
CA LYS A 26 25.23 6.01 15.13
C LYS A 26 25.62 5.21 16.37
N SER A 27 24.64 4.65 17.07
CA SER A 27 24.87 3.92 18.32
C SER A 27 25.40 2.51 18.06
N ASP A 28 26.13 1.99 19.04
CA ASP A 28 26.58 0.59 19.12
C ASP A 28 25.43 -0.43 19.17
N LYS A 29 24.24 0.05 19.53
CA LYS A 29 22.98 -0.70 19.67
C LYS A 29 22.15 -0.74 18.38
N PHE A 30 22.57 -0.06 17.33
CA PHE A 30 21.89 -0.08 16.03
C PHE A 30 21.69 -1.51 15.54
N GLU A 31 20.45 -1.83 15.16
CA GLU A 31 19.99 -3.15 14.69
C GLU A 31 20.09 -4.31 15.69
N LYS A 32 20.46 -4.04 16.94
CA LYS A 32 20.58 -5.07 17.99
C LYS A 32 19.38 -5.13 18.92
N LEU A 33 18.63 -4.03 19.02
CA LEU A 33 17.48 -3.90 19.93
C LEU A 33 16.16 -4.40 19.33
N GLY A 34 16.14 -4.76 18.04
CA GLY A 34 14.96 -5.33 17.37
C GLY A 34 13.93 -4.32 16.89
N PHE A 35 14.21 -3.01 17.00
CA PHE A 35 13.31 -1.95 16.54
C PHE A 35 12.97 -2.06 15.05
N GLU A 36 13.92 -2.47 14.22
CA GLU A 36 13.74 -2.66 12.78
C GLU A 36 12.75 -3.79 12.49
N ARG A 37 12.79 -4.87 13.27
CA ARG A 37 11.86 -6.00 13.12
C ARG A 37 10.45 -5.59 13.54
N GLU A 38 10.32 -4.86 14.65
CA GLU A 38 9.02 -4.33 15.06
C GLU A 38 8.45 -3.34 14.04
N PHE A 39 9.30 -2.46 13.51
CA PHE A 39 8.91 -1.50 12.50
C PHE A 39 8.52 -2.21 11.19
N LEU A 40 9.28 -3.22 10.75
CA LEU A 40 8.93 -4.05 9.60
C LEU A 40 7.58 -4.75 9.81
N LYS A 41 7.32 -5.34 10.99
CA LYS A 41 6.02 -5.96 11.30
C LYS A 41 4.87 -4.95 11.21
N PHE A 42 5.08 -3.76 11.76
CA PHE A 42 4.10 -2.68 11.71
C PHE A 42 3.80 -2.26 10.26
N LEU A 43 4.84 -2.00 9.45
CA LEU A 43 4.68 -1.65 8.04
C LEU A 43 4.03 -2.77 7.24
N SER A 44 4.42 -4.03 7.47
CA SER A 44 3.84 -5.19 6.78
C SER A 44 2.34 -5.30 7.07
N ARG A 45 1.91 -5.10 8.32
CA ARG A 45 0.49 -5.05 8.69
C ARG A 45 -0.27 -3.96 7.93
N LEU A 46 0.31 -2.76 7.83
CA LEU A 46 -0.29 -1.65 7.08
C LEU A 46 -0.42 -1.98 5.59
N ASP A 47 0.61 -2.59 5.00
CA ASP A 47 0.56 -3.01 3.59
C ASP A 47 -0.49 -4.11 3.39
N GLU A 48 -0.59 -5.09 4.28
CA GLU A 48 -1.62 -6.15 4.23
C GLU A 48 -3.05 -5.60 4.30
N ASP A 49 -3.29 -4.62 5.17
CA ASP A 49 -4.59 -3.94 5.28
C ASP A 49 -4.91 -3.18 3.99
N ASN A 50 -3.92 -2.51 3.39
CA ASN A 50 -4.06 -1.84 2.10
C ASN A 50 -4.31 -2.83 0.96
N GLN A 51 -3.58 -3.95 0.91
CA GLN A 51 -3.80 -5.02 -0.07
C GLN A 51 -5.20 -5.63 0.05
N ARG A 52 -5.71 -5.80 1.27
CA ARG A 52 -7.10 -6.24 1.49
C ARG A 52 -8.10 -5.23 0.95
N ARG A 53 -7.84 -3.94 1.11
CA ARG A 53 -8.69 -2.87 0.55
C ARG A 53 -8.64 -2.86 -0.98
N ILE A 54 -7.46 -3.01 -1.58
CA ILE A 54 -7.29 -3.11 -3.04
C ILE A 54 -8.11 -4.28 -3.58
N ARG A 55 -7.95 -5.49 -3.02
CA ARG A 55 -8.72 -6.67 -3.44
C ARG A 55 -10.23 -6.45 -3.35
N LYS A 56 -10.73 -5.94 -2.23
CA LYS A 56 -12.16 -5.64 -2.07
C LYS A 56 -12.67 -4.64 -3.10
N ASN A 57 -11.89 -3.63 -3.43
CA ASN A 57 -12.28 -2.64 -4.43
C ASN A 57 -12.25 -3.23 -5.85
N LEU A 58 -11.28 -4.09 -6.15
CA LEU A 58 -11.22 -4.83 -7.42
C LEU A 58 -12.41 -5.78 -7.57
N GLU A 59 -12.77 -6.52 -6.52
CA GLU A 59 -13.94 -7.42 -6.51
C GLU A 59 -15.24 -6.65 -6.73
N LYS A 60 -15.41 -5.50 -6.05
CA LYS A 60 -16.58 -4.63 -6.26
C LYS A 60 -16.66 -4.08 -7.68
N LEU A 61 -15.52 -3.72 -8.26
CA LEU A 61 -15.46 -3.24 -9.64
C LEU A 61 -15.90 -4.33 -10.61
N LYS A 62 -15.34 -5.53 -10.50
CA LYS A 62 -15.70 -6.70 -11.34
C LYS A 62 -17.18 -7.06 -11.22
N ALA A 63 -17.72 -7.12 -10.01
CA ALA A 63 -19.14 -7.42 -9.79
C ALA A 63 -20.08 -6.34 -10.39
N SER A 64 -19.62 -5.09 -10.48
CA SER A 64 -20.37 -4.01 -11.12
C SER A 64 -20.32 -4.08 -12.64
N GLU A 65 -19.21 -4.54 -13.22
CA GLU A 65 -19.08 -4.82 -14.65
C GLU A 65 -19.97 -5.99 -15.09
N GLU A 66 -20.03 -7.07 -14.30
CA GLU A 66 -20.86 -8.25 -14.57
C GLU A 66 -22.37 -7.95 -14.45
N ASN A 67 -22.79 -7.21 -13.43
CA ASN A 67 -24.20 -6.81 -13.26
C ASN A 67 -24.67 -5.77 -14.29
N GLY A 68 -23.74 -5.02 -14.91
CA GLY A 68 -24.04 -4.10 -16.01
C GLY A 68 -24.39 -4.81 -17.32
N GLN A 69 -24.07 -6.10 -17.47
CA GLN A 69 -24.36 -6.90 -18.67
C GLN A 69 -25.67 -7.71 -18.59
N ALA A 70 -26.33 -7.77 -17.43
CA ALA A 70 -27.54 -8.59 -17.22
C ALA A 70 -28.87 -7.83 -17.40
N GLY A 71 -28.85 -6.60 -17.93
CA GLY A 71 -29.98 -5.66 -17.90
C GLY A 71 -30.56 -5.26 -19.26
N GLU A 72 -30.40 -6.08 -20.31
CA GLU A 72 -30.89 -5.74 -21.66
C GLU A 72 -31.89 -6.76 -22.22
N GLU A 73 -32.91 -7.11 -21.44
CA GLU A 73 -34.17 -7.65 -21.98
C GLU A 73 -35.35 -6.96 -21.26
N GLY A 74 -35.88 -5.88 -21.83
CA GLY A 74 -37.14 -5.31 -21.33
C GLY A 74 -37.44 -3.86 -21.71
N LEU A 75 -38.22 -3.72 -22.79
CA LEU A 75 -39.19 -2.64 -23.05
C LEU A 75 -38.68 -1.30 -23.61
N VAL A 76 -38.58 -1.30 -24.94
CA VAL A 76 -38.65 -0.15 -25.86
C VAL A 76 -40.07 0.44 -25.87
N ALA A 77 -40.23 1.74 -25.59
CA ALA A 77 -41.26 2.64 -26.20
C ALA A 77 -41.43 4.02 -25.50
N LYS A 78 -40.35 4.71 -25.11
CA LYS A 78 -40.39 6.17 -24.83
C LYS A 78 -39.05 6.87 -25.16
N CYS A 79 -38.43 6.39 -26.24
CA CYS A 79 -36.98 6.21 -26.36
C CYS A 79 -36.20 7.26 -27.19
N GLN A 80 -36.48 8.56 -27.14
CA GLN A 80 -35.57 9.53 -27.80
C GLN A 80 -35.06 10.61 -26.84
N GLU A 81 -35.95 11.34 -26.17
CA GLU A 81 -35.54 12.35 -25.20
C GLU A 81 -35.00 11.75 -23.89
N LEU A 82 -35.57 10.60 -23.48
CA LEU A 82 -35.03 9.79 -22.39
C LEU A 82 -33.76 9.06 -22.80
N VAL A 83 -33.53 8.81 -24.09
CA VAL A 83 -32.30 8.17 -24.58
C VAL A 83 -31.14 9.15 -24.53
N ASP A 84 -31.30 10.43 -24.91
CA ASP A 84 -30.20 11.40 -24.78
C ASP A 84 -29.84 11.68 -23.30
N LYS A 85 -30.85 11.74 -22.42
CA LYS A 85 -30.65 11.86 -20.97
C LYS A 85 -30.10 10.56 -20.37
N ALA A 86 -30.58 9.40 -20.82
CA ALA A 86 -30.05 8.11 -20.42
C ALA A 86 -28.63 7.90 -20.93
N GLU A 87 -28.29 8.34 -22.14
CA GLU A 87 -26.93 8.33 -22.71
C GLU A 87 -26.01 9.29 -21.96
N GLN A 88 -26.48 10.47 -21.54
CA GLN A 88 -25.71 11.36 -20.66
C GLN A 88 -25.52 10.75 -19.27
N LEU A 89 -26.57 10.18 -18.68
CA LEU A 89 -26.52 9.47 -17.41
C LEU A 89 -25.71 8.17 -17.52
N GLU A 90 -25.68 7.53 -18.69
CA GLU A 90 -24.92 6.31 -19.00
C GLU A 90 -23.48 6.63 -19.31
N LYS A 91 -23.15 7.74 -19.98
CA LYS A 91 -21.79 8.28 -20.09
C LYS A 91 -21.23 8.66 -18.72
N GLN A 92 -22.08 9.13 -17.79
CA GLN A 92 -21.72 9.26 -16.37
C GLN A 92 -21.63 7.90 -15.64
N ARG A 93 -22.37 6.89 -16.07
CA ARG A 93 -22.39 5.51 -15.51
C ARG A 93 -21.30 4.59 -16.09
N THR A 94 -20.70 4.94 -17.23
CA THR A 94 -19.66 4.20 -17.96
C THR A 94 -18.32 4.93 -17.95
N ALA A 95 -18.05 5.72 -16.91
CA ALA A 95 -16.66 5.98 -16.58
C ALA A 95 -16.01 4.62 -16.27
N ILE A 96 -15.09 4.15 -17.13
CA ILE A 96 -14.39 2.91 -16.88
C ILE A 96 -13.52 3.16 -15.64
N VAL A 97 -13.98 2.70 -14.48
CA VAL A 97 -13.25 2.89 -13.22
C VAL A 97 -12.16 1.83 -13.14
N GLU A 98 -11.01 2.18 -12.61
CA GLU A 98 -9.93 1.27 -12.25
C GLU A 98 -9.53 1.47 -10.78
N VAL A 99 -8.87 0.48 -10.21
CA VAL A 99 -8.36 0.56 -8.83
C VAL A 99 -6.84 0.72 -8.89
N CYS A 100 -6.33 1.78 -8.26
CA CYS A 100 -4.89 1.97 -8.11
C CYS A 100 -4.28 0.82 -7.30
N GLU A 101 -3.29 0.13 -7.87
CA GLU A 101 -2.60 -1.00 -7.24
C GLU A 101 -1.72 -0.60 -6.03
N VAL A 102 -1.39 0.69 -5.91
CA VAL A 102 -0.56 1.21 -4.83
C VAL A 102 -1.39 1.51 -3.59
N CYS A 103 -2.49 2.25 -3.73
CA CYS A 103 -3.26 2.78 -2.60
C CYS A 103 -4.76 2.41 -2.60
N GLY A 104 -5.21 1.62 -3.58
CA GLY A 104 -6.58 1.12 -3.67
C GLY A 104 -7.64 2.18 -3.92
N SER A 105 -7.27 3.38 -4.36
CA SER A 105 -8.23 4.41 -4.75
C SER A 105 -8.85 4.07 -6.11
N MET A 106 -10.15 4.33 -6.25
CA MET A 106 -10.86 4.19 -7.52
C MET A 106 -10.60 5.43 -8.38
N LEU A 107 -10.17 5.22 -9.62
CA LEU A 107 -9.81 6.25 -10.60
C LEU A 107 -10.59 6.01 -11.88
N ILE A 108 -10.80 7.04 -12.68
CA ILE A 108 -11.42 6.90 -14.00
C ILE A 108 -10.30 6.66 -15.02
N LYS A 109 -10.43 5.64 -15.88
CA LYS A 109 -9.48 5.38 -16.97
C LYS A 109 -9.52 6.55 -17.97
N ASN A 110 -8.35 6.97 -18.43
CA ASN A 110 -8.17 8.11 -19.33
C ASN A 110 -8.72 9.43 -18.77
N ASP A 111 -8.69 9.62 -17.44
CA ASP A 111 -8.99 10.92 -16.84
C ASP A 111 -8.00 11.99 -17.30
N ALA A 112 -8.37 13.26 -17.08
CA ALA A 112 -7.48 14.38 -17.33
C ALA A 112 -6.16 14.19 -16.57
N GLN A 113 -5.04 14.42 -17.28
CA GLN A 113 -3.71 14.15 -16.75
C GLN A 113 -3.44 14.85 -15.41
N CYS A 114 -3.93 16.08 -15.23
CA CYS A 114 -3.81 16.82 -13.97
C CYS A 114 -4.42 16.07 -12.77
N ARG A 115 -5.50 15.31 -12.96
CA ARG A 115 -6.14 14.54 -11.89
C ARG A 115 -5.35 13.28 -11.55
N VAL A 116 -4.80 12.61 -12.56
CA VAL A 116 -3.91 11.46 -12.36
C VAL A 116 -2.66 11.90 -11.58
N GLU A 117 -2.09 13.06 -11.93
CA GLU A 117 -0.94 13.62 -11.22
C GLU A 117 -1.27 13.99 -9.76
N GLU A 118 -2.44 14.59 -9.50
CA GLU A 118 -2.92 14.86 -8.15
C GLU A 118 -3.06 13.56 -7.33
N HIS A 119 -3.55 12.49 -7.96
CA HIS A 119 -3.60 11.17 -7.32
C HIS A 119 -2.21 10.64 -6.96
N LEU A 120 -1.27 10.64 -7.93
CA LEU A 120 0.07 10.08 -7.75
C LEU A 120 0.89 10.83 -6.70
N SER A 121 0.73 12.16 -6.64
CA SER A 121 1.35 13.03 -5.62
C SER A 121 0.56 13.05 -4.30
N GLY A 122 -0.58 12.38 -4.23
CA GLY A 122 -1.42 12.31 -3.04
C GLY A 122 -0.76 11.56 -1.88
N LYS A 123 -1.04 12.01 -0.65
CA LYS A 123 -0.51 11.42 0.61
C LYS A 123 -0.70 9.91 0.70
N MET A 124 -1.84 9.41 0.21
CA MET A 124 -2.14 7.98 0.19
C MET A 124 -1.23 7.21 -0.77
N HIS A 125 -1.14 7.67 -2.02
CA HIS A 125 -0.33 7.01 -3.04
C HIS A 125 1.15 7.04 -2.65
N MET A 126 1.69 8.22 -2.36
CA MET A 126 3.08 8.38 -1.94
C MET A 126 3.39 7.63 -0.64
N GLY A 127 2.47 7.66 0.32
CA GLY A 127 2.64 6.99 1.60
C GLY A 127 2.76 5.48 1.44
N PHE A 128 1.84 4.82 0.73
CA PHE A 128 1.91 3.38 0.51
C PHE A 128 3.06 2.98 -0.44
N SER A 129 3.39 3.80 -1.43
CA SER A 129 4.58 3.58 -2.27
C SER A 129 5.85 3.55 -1.42
N LYS A 130 6.02 4.54 -0.54
CA LYS A 130 7.15 4.59 0.40
C LYS A 130 7.16 3.41 1.37
N ILE A 131 6.00 3.01 1.89
CA ILE A 131 5.89 1.82 2.77
C ILE A 131 6.40 0.57 2.06
N LYS A 132 5.97 0.33 0.81
CA LYS A 132 6.41 -0.84 0.03
C LYS A 132 7.92 -0.86 -0.17
N VAL A 133 8.51 0.27 -0.56
CA VAL A 133 9.97 0.39 -0.71
C VAL A 133 10.68 0.12 0.62
N THR A 134 10.23 0.75 1.71
CA THR A 134 10.84 0.57 3.03
C THR A 134 10.72 -0.86 3.56
N ILE A 135 9.63 -1.58 3.27
CA ILE A 135 9.48 -2.99 3.63
C ILE A 135 10.57 -3.83 2.98
N GLU A 136 10.78 -3.65 1.67
CA GLU A 136 11.79 -4.41 0.93
C GLU A 136 13.21 -4.08 1.41
N GLU A 137 13.51 -2.80 1.65
CA GLU A 137 14.79 -2.38 2.22
C GLU A 137 15.05 -2.99 3.61
N LEU A 138 14.05 -3.00 4.50
CA LEU A 138 14.18 -3.55 5.84
C LEU A 138 14.30 -5.07 5.82
N ARG A 139 13.55 -5.77 4.96
CA ARG A 139 13.65 -7.23 4.78
C ARG A 139 15.05 -7.63 4.37
N GLU A 140 15.62 -6.94 3.38
CA GLU A 140 16.97 -7.23 2.89
C GLU A 140 18.03 -6.92 3.95
N ARG A 141 17.88 -5.80 4.66
CA ARG A 141 18.81 -5.41 5.74
C ARG A 141 18.81 -6.43 6.89
N ILE A 142 17.63 -6.84 7.34
CA ILE A 142 17.48 -7.85 8.40
C ILE A 142 18.06 -9.19 7.94
N ARG A 143 17.81 -9.60 6.69
CA ARG A 143 18.37 -10.85 6.13
C ARG A 143 19.90 -10.85 6.16
N LYS A 144 20.53 -9.81 5.62
CA LYS A 144 22.00 -9.68 5.62
C LYS A 144 22.58 -9.76 7.03
N ARG A 145 21.95 -9.06 7.98
CA ARG A 145 22.37 -9.07 9.37
C ARG A 145 22.27 -10.46 10.02
N ASP A 146 21.20 -11.19 9.74
CA ASP A 146 21.01 -12.55 10.26
C ASP A 146 22.05 -13.52 9.69
N GLU A 147 22.38 -13.39 8.40
CA GLU A 147 23.45 -14.16 7.76
C GLU A 147 24.84 -13.84 8.33
N GLU A 148 25.15 -12.57 8.57
CA GLU A 148 26.40 -12.14 9.21
C GLU A 148 26.53 -12.71 10.62
N ASN A 149 25.48 -12.57 11.43
CA ASN A 149 25.44 -13.09 12.79
C ASN A 149 25.60 -14.62 12.83
N GLU A 150 25.02 -15.35 11.85
CA GLU A 150 25.20 -16.81 11.75
C GLU A 150 26.63 -17.18 11.37
N LYS A 151 27.25 -16.46 10.43
CA LYS A 151 28.66 -16.65 10.07
C LYS A 151 29.59 -16.40 11.26
N GLU A 152 29.32 -15.37 12.06
CA GLU A 152 30.08 -15.10 13.29
C GLU A 152 29.94 -16.23 14.31
N ARG A 153 28.71 -16.72 14.55
CA ARG A 153 28.46 -17.88 15.42
C ARG A 153 29.19 -19.13 14.94
N GLN A 154 29.17 -19.39 13.63
CA GLN A 154 29.84 -20.54 13.04
C GLN A 154 31.36 -20.45 13.19
N LYS A 155 31.96 -19.30 12.90
CA LYS A 155 33.40 -19.06 13.10
C LYS A 155 33.82 -19.25 14.55
N ALA A 156 33.03 -18.75 15.51
CA ALA A 156 33.31 -18.91 16.93
C ALA A 156 33.28 -20.39 17.38
N ARG A 157 32.38 -21.21 16.80
CA ARG A 157 32.34 -22.66 17.05
C ARG A 157 33.59 -23.35 16.50
N GLU A 158 33.96 -23.06 15.25
CA GLU A 158 35.15 -23.63 14.61
C GLU A 158 36.44 -23.23 15.33
N GLU A 159 36.56 -21.99 15.82
CA GLU A 159 37.71 -21.54 16.59
C GLU A 159 37.82 -22.26 17.93
N ARG A 160 36.68 -22.51 18.60
CA ARG A 160 36.63 -23.28 19.84
C ARG A 160 37.03 -24.73 19.62
N GLU A 161 36.62 -25.33 18.50
CA GLU A 161 37.00 -26.70 18.11
C GLU A 161 38.50 -26.80 17.81
N LYS A 162 39.10 -25.83 17.12
CA LYS A 162 40.54 -25.79 16.83
C LYS A 162 41.44 -25.62 18.06
N ARG A 163 40.86 -25.19 19.19
CA ARG A 163 41.58 -25.01 20.47
C ARG A 163 41.58 -26.27 21.35
N LEU A 164 40.83 -27.30 20.95
CA LEU A 164 40.79 -28.61 21.61
C LEU A 164 41.77 -29.58 20.91
#